data_AF-A0A660A8F8-F1
#
_entry.id   AF-A0A660A8F8-F1
#
_cell.length_a   1.000
_cell.length_b   1.000
_cell.length_c   1.000
_cell.angle_alpha   90.00
_cell.angle_beta   90.00
_cell.angle_gamma   90.00
#
_symmetry.space_group_name_H-M   'P 1'
#
loop_
_entity.id
_entity.type
_entity.pdbx_description
1 polymer ?
#
loop_
_entity_poly.entity_id
_entity_poly.type
_entity_poly.pdbx_seq_one_letter_code
_entity_poly.pdbx_strand_id
1 'polypeptide(L)'
;IALLSVLDTRKSSLVVARNRLLSFFLAFGIAMICFSLSGYTTLALALYLVVTIPLLYRFGIEAGLVPITVLVTHLIAEKSIQLPVLWNECLLFFIGTGVALLFNTYMSSQDKEIRRYHQIVEDDLKAILYRFEEFLLEGQGQNDGVMVKGLDKTLEEALQLVYREGHNRLFHQTNDQVHYFEMRRQQNSLL
;
A
#
# COMPACT_ATOMS: atom_id res chain seq x y z
N ILE A 1 -10.83 -7.54 -8.07
CA ILE A 1 -9.36 -7.58 -8.31
C ILE A 1 -8.68 -6.29 -7.83
N ALA A 2 -9.19 -5.09 -8.14
CA ALA A 2 -8.57 -3.81 -7.71
C ALA A 2 -8.80 -3.45 -6.22
N LEU A 3 -9.96 -3.78 -5.66
CA LEU A 3 -10.39 -3.28 -4.35
C LEU A 3 -9.60 -3.84 -3.15
N LEU A 4 -9.09 -5.07 -3.25
CA LEU A 4 -8.31 -5.71 -2.16
C LEU A 4 -6.80 -5.42 -2.24
N SER A 5 -6.35 -4.64 -3.23
CA SER A 5 -4.93 -4.38 -3.49
C SER A 5 -4.47 -3.01 -3.00
N VAL A 6 -5.34 -2.25 -2.35
CA VAL A 6 -4.97 -1.02 -1.64
C VAL A 6 -4.34 -1.46 -0.32
N LEU A 7 -3.02 -1.58 -0.31
CA LEU A 7 -2.26 -1.80 0.92
C LEU A 7 -1.65 -0.48 1.38
N ASP A 8 -1.60 -0.28 2.69
CA ASP A 8 -1.23 0.99 3.33
C ASP A 8 0.18 1.52 3.03
N THR A 9 1.06 0.74 2.38
CA THR A 9 2.44 1.18 2.12
C THR A 9 3.01 0.64 0.80
N ARG A 10 3.86 1.45 0.15
CA ARG A 10 4.57 1.09 -1.11
C ARG A 10 5.48 -0.14 -0.97
N LYS A 11 6.15 -0.32 0.18
CA LYS A 11 6.94 -1.53 0.46
C LYS A 11 6.06 -2.78 0.52
N SER A 12 4.88 -2.69 1.13
CA SER A 12 3.93 -3.79 1.17
C SER A 12 3.41 -4.15 -0.23
N SER A 13 3.13 -3.14 -1.07
CA SER A 13 2.81 -3.34 -2.50
C SER A 13 3.88 -4.16 -3.24
N LEU A 14 5.16 -3.81 -3.03
CA LEU A 14 6.27 -4.48 -3.69
C LEU A 14 6.43 -5.93 -3.21
N VAL A 15 6.27 -6.17 -1.91
CA VAL A 15 6.27 -7.52 -1.32
C VAL A 15 5.14 -8.36 -1.91
N VAL A 16 3.93 -7.80 -2.02
CA VAL A 16 2.79 -8.48 -2.64
C VAL A 16 3.05 -8.79 -4.11
N ALA A 17 3.61 -7.85 -4.88
CA ALA A 17 3.95 -8.08 -6.28
C ALA A 17 5.04 -9.16 -6.45
N ARG A 18 6.06 -9.16 -5.61
CA ARG A 18 7.08 -10.22 -5.57
C ARG A 18 6.44 -11.57 -5.27
N ASN A 19 5.57 -11.64 -4.25
CA ASN A 19 4.87 -12.86 -3.90
C ASN A 19 3.99 -13.34 -5.08
N ARG A 20 3.28 -12.44 -5.76
CA ARG A 20 2.50 -12.77 -6.97
C ARG A 20 3.37 -13.34 -8.09
N LEU A 21 4.57 -12.78 -8.34
CA LEU A 21 5.50 -13.32 -9.32
C LEU A 21 5.98 -14.73 -8.98
N LEU A 22 6.37 -14.96 -7.72
CA LEU A 22 6.81 -16.29 -7.27
C LEU A 22 5.67 -17.32 -7.39
N SER A 23 4.46 -16.94 -6.98
CA SER A 23 3.29 -17.80 -7.12
C SER A 23 2.98 -18.08 -8.58
N PHE A 24 3.13 -17.09 -9.46
CA PHE A 24 2.91 -17.25 -10.89
C PHE A 24 3.77 -18.37 -11.44
N PHE A 25 5.09 -18.29 -11.27
CA PHE A 25 5.98 -19.34 -11.79
C PHE A 25 5.71 -20.70 -11.17
N LEU A 26 5.47 -20.77 -9.86
CA LEU A 26 5.19 -22.03 -9.17
C LEU A 26 3.89 -22.67 -9.69
N ALA A 27 2.79 -21.93 -9.63
CA ALA A 27 1.47 -22.42 -10.01
C ALA A 27 1.39 -22.70 -11.52
N PHE A 28 1.99 -21.87 -12.36
CA PHE A 28 2.01 -22.10 -13.81
C PHE A 28 2.84 -23.35 -14.16
N GLY A 29 3.93 -23.61 -13.46
CA GLY A 29 4.69 -24.86 -13.56
C GLY A 29 3.86 -26.09 -13.18
N ILE A 30 3.12 -26.03 -12.07
CA ILE A 30 2.23 -27.12 -11.64
C ILE A 30 1.10 -27.35 -12.65
N ALA A 31 0.52 -26.27 -13.20
CA ALA A 31 -0.53 -26.35 -14.20
C ALA A 31 -0.05 -27.07 -15.48
N MET A 32 1.15 -26.74 -15.99
CA MET A 32 1.73 -27.43 -17.14
C MET A 32 1.89 -28.93 -16.90
N ILE A 33 2.39 -29.32 -15.72
CA ILE A 33 2.55 -30.74 -15.36
C ILE A 33 1.17 -31.44 -15.28
N CYS A 34 0.21 -30.83 -14.58
CA CYS A 34 -1.12 -31.41 -14.39
C CYS A 34 -1.87 -31.59 -15.71
N PHE A 35 -1.88 -30.57 -16.57
CA PHE A 35 -2.56 -30.63 -17.85
C PHE A 35 -1.83 -31.49 -18.89
N SER A 36 -0.51 -31.61 -18.82
CA SER A 36 0.23 -32.56 -19.67
C SER A 36 -0.10 -34.01 -19.33
N LEU A 37 -0.41 -34.32 -18.06
CA LEU A 37 -0.72 -35.68 -17.62
C LEU A 37 -2.21 -36.03 -17.74
N SER A 38 -3.09 -35.08 -17.40
CA SER A 38 -4.54 -35.32 -17.26
C SER A 38 -5.37 -34.67 -18.37
N GLY A 39 -4.74 -33.95 -19.29
CA GLY A 39 -5.41 -33.18 -20.35
C GLY A 39 -6.15 -31.94 -19.85
N TYR A 40 -6.94 -31.33 -20.73
CA TYR A 40 -7.67 -30.08 -20.50
C TYR A 40 -9.08 -30.33 -19.96
N THR A 41 -9.17 -30.94 -18.79
CA THR A 41 -10.46 -31.29 -18.16
C THR A 41 -10.65 -30.58 -16.82
N THR A 42 -11.91 -30.49 -16.37
CA THR A 42 -12.24 -29.96 -15.03
C THR A 42 -11.59 -30.77 -13.91
N LEU A 43 -11.38 -32.08 -14.11
CA LEU A 43 -10.64 -32.93 -13.18
C LEU A 43 -9.18 -32.52 -13.05
N ALA A 44 -8.53 -32.16 -14.16
CA ALA A 44 -7.16 -31.65 -14.14
C ALA A 44 -7.03 -30.32 -13.38
N LEU A 45 -8.04 -29.44 -13.48
CA LEU A 45 -8.11 -28.22 -12.68
C LEU A 45 -8.24 -28.52 -11.18
N ALA A 46 -9.08 -29.48 -10.82
CA ALA A 46 -9.24 -29.89 -9.42
C ALA A 46 -7.92 -30.45 -8.86
N LEU A 47 -7.23 -31.30 -9.62
CA LEU A 47 -5.91 -31.82 -9.26
C LEU A 47 -4.89 -30.69 -9.08
N TYR A 48 -4.85 -29.75 -10.03
CA TYR A 48 -4.02 -28.56 -9.97
C TYR A 48 -4.27 -27.76 -8.68
N LEU A 49 -5.52 -27.52 -8.30
CA LEU A 49 -5.87 -26.77 -7.09
C LEU A 49 -5.44 -27.52 -5.82
N VAL A 50 -5.70 -28.83 -5.75
CA VAL A 50 -5.31 -29.68 -4.60
C VAL A 50 -3.81 -29.63 -4.34
N VAL A 51 -2.99 -29.54 -5.39
CA VAL A 51 -1.53 -29.44 -5.25
C VAL A 51 -1.08 -28.00 -5.00
N THR A 52 -1.64 -27.04 -5.74
CA THR A 52 -1.16 -25.65 -5.74
C THR A 52 -1.51 -24.92 -4.45
N ILE A 53 -2.71 -25.12 -3.90
CA ILE A 53 -3.16 -24.46 -2.67
C ILE A 53 -2.20 -24.73 -1.50
N PRO A 54 -1.94 -25.98 -1.08
CA PRO A 54 -1.08 -26.23 0.07
C PRO A 54 0.36 -25.74 -0.16
N LEU A 55 0.88 -25.80 -1.40
CA LEU A 55 2.20 -25.28 -1.71
C LEU A 55 2.25 -23.76 -1.55
N LEU A 56 1.29 -23.01 -2.11
CA LEU A 56 1.27 -21.55 -2.00
C LEU A 56 1.16 -21.10 -0.54
N TYR A 57 0.32 -21.77 0.26
CA TYR A 57 0.22 -21.50 1.70
C TYR A 57 1.50 -21.85 2.45
N ARG A 58 2.19 -22.95 2.09
CA ARG A 58 3.45 -23.34 2.71
C ARG A 58 4.56 -22.30 2.49
N PHE A 59 4.55 -21.64 1.34
CA PHE A 59 5.50 -20.59 0.99
C PHE A 59 5.06 -19.17 1.38
N GLY A 60 3.83 -18.99 1.91
CA GLY A 60 3.29 -17.68 2.29
C GLY A 60 3.08 -16.73 1.10
N ILE A 61 2.74 -17.29 -0.06
CA ILE A 61 2.58 -16.57 -1.34
C ILE A 61 1.16 -16.78 -1.92
N GLU A 62 0.18 -17.07 -1.09
CA GLU A 62 -1.22 -17.32 -1.45
C GLU A 62 -1.90 -16.15 -2.16
N ALA A 63 -1.37 -14.92 -2.03
CA ALA A 63 -1.87 -13.73 -2.72
C ALA A 63 -1.90 -13.85 -4.26
N GLY A 64 -1.13 -14.79 -4.84
CA GLY A 64 -1.14 -15.08 -6.26
C GLY A 64 -2.21 -16.08 -6.71
N LEU A 65 -2.79 -16.88 -5.81
CA LEU A 65 -3.65 -18.03 -6.16
C LEU A 65 -4.80 -17.64 -7.10
N VAL A 66 -5.60 -16.64 -6.70
CA VAL A 66 -6.81 -16.23 -7.43
C VAL A 66 -6.49 -15.77 -8.86
N PRO A 67 -5.63 -14.76 -9.10
CA PRO A 67 -5.36 -14.30 -10.47
C PRO A 67 -4.73 -15.39 -11.34
N ILE A 68 -3.87 -16.25 -10.77
CA ILE A 68 -3.23 -17.32 -11.54
C ILE A 68 -4.23 -18.41 -11.92
N THR A 69 -5.16 -18.75 -11.03
CA THR A 69 -6.20 -19.75 -11.31
C THR A 69 -7.08 -19.32 -12.50
N VAL A 70 -7.34 -18.01 -12.66
CA VAL A 70 -8.08 -17.48 -13.82
C VAL A 70 -7.29 -17.72 -15.12
N LEU A 71 -5.99 -17.42 -15.14
CA LEU A 71 -5.12 -17.68 -16.30
C LEU A 71 -5.04 -19.18 -16.62
N VAL A 72 -4.96 -20.02 -15.59
CA VAL A 72 -4.98 -21.49 -15.73
C VAL A 72 -6.32 -21.99 -16.29
N THR A 73 -7.42 -21.29 -16.01
CA THR A 73 -8.73 -21.62 -16.58
C THR A 73 -8.79 -21.27 -18.07
N HIS A 74 -8.10 -20.21 -18.51
CA HIS A 74 -7.98 -19.90 -19.94
C HIS A 74 -7.25 -21.00 -20.72
N LEU A 75 -6.22 -21.63 -20.14
CA LEU A 75 -5.54 -22.78 -20.74
C LEU A 75 -6.51 -23.95 -21.03
N ILE A 76 -7.52 -24.15 -20.17
CA ILE A 76 -8.56 -25.16 -20.39
C ILE A 76 -9.52 -24.72 -21.51
N ALA A 77 -9.91 -23.44 -21.53
CA ALA A 77 -10.80 -22.88 -22.54
C ALA A 77 -10.19 -22.96 -23.95
N GLU A 78 -8.91 -22.62 -24.09
CA GLU A 78 -8.16 -22.72 -25.35
C GLU A 78 -7.67 -24.15 -25.66
N LYS A 79 -7.73 -25.06 -24.69
CA LYS A 79 -7.26 -26.46 -24.79
C LYS A 79 -5.83 -26.57 -25.32
N SER A 80 -4.95 -25.64 -24.93
CA SER A 80 -3.61 -25.52 -25.48
C SER A 80 -2.61 -25.01 -24.43
N ILE A 81 -1.42 -25.62 -24.42
CA ILE A 81 -0.22 -25.20 -23.65
C ILE A 81 0.88 -24.78 -24.63
N GLN A 82 0.52 -24.42 -25.87
CA GLN A 82 1.52 -23.98 -26.84
C GLN A 82 2.18 -22.68 -26.38
N LEU A 83 3.46 -22.50 -26.71
CA LEU A 83 4.25 -21.31 -26.35
C LEU A 83 3.53 -19.96 -26.62
N PRO A 84 2.80 -19.76 -27.73
CA PRO A 84 2.06 -18.50 -27.97
C PRO A 84 0.96 -18.24 -26.94
N VAL A 85 0.24 -19.27 -26.53
CA VAL A 85 -0.82 -19.18 -25.50
C VAL A 85 -0.21 -18.83 -24.16
N LEU A 86 0.87 -19.53 -23.77
CA LEU A 86 1.57 -19.27 -22.52
C LEU A 86 2.14 -17.84 -22.48
N TRP A 87 2.65 -17.36 -23.61
CA TRP A 87 3.15 -15.99 -23.73
C TRP A 87 2.04 -14.95 -23.53
N ASN A 88 0.86 -15.19 -24.09
CA ASN A 88 -0.30 -14.32 -23.92
C ASN A 88 -0.74 -14.23 -22.43
N GLU A 89 -0.82 -15.37 -21.74
CA GLU A 89 -1.17 -15.42 -20.32
C GLU A 89 -0.13 -14.73 -19.44
N CYS A 90 1.17 -14.89 -19.76
CA CYS A 90 2.24 -14.12 -19.13
C CYS A 90 2.01 -12.60 -19.30
N LEU A 91 1.73 -12.13 -20.53
CA LEU A 91 1.48 -10.71 -20.79
C LEU A 91 0.26 -10.18 -20.02
N LEU A 92 -0.84 -10.91 -20.01
CA LEU A 92 -2.04 -10.58 -19.24
C LEU A 92 -1.72 -10.42 -17.75
N PHE A 93 -0.95 -11.35 -17.19
CA PHE A 93 -0.49 -11.28 -15.80
C PHE A 93 0.37 -10.04 -15.53
N PHE A 94 1.34 -9.75 -16.40
CA PHE A 94 2.24 -8.61 -16.26
C PHE A 94 1.50 -7.28 -16.40
N ILE A 95 0.57 -7.16 -17.35
CA ILE A 95 -0.26 -5.96 -17.51
C ILE A 95 -1.13 -5.77 -16.26
N GLY A 96 -1.83 -6.81 -15.81
CA GLY A 96 -2.70 -6.73 -14.64
C GLY A 96 -1.95 -6.38 -13.36
N THR A 97 -0.82 -7.04 -13.11
CA THR A 97 0.03 -6.77 -11.93
C THR A 97 0.73 -5.42 -12.04
N GLY A 98 1.21 -5.05 -13.22
CA GLY A 98 1.88 -3.77 -13.49
C GLY A 98 0.95 -2.57 -13.30
N VAL A 99 -0.26 -2.62 -13.87
CA VAL A 99 -1.26 -1.56 -13.67
C VAL A 99 -1.65 -1.46 -12.18
N ALA A 100 -1.88 -2.58 -11.50
CA ALA A 100 -2.18 -2.58 -10.07
C ALA A 100 -1.05 -1.96 -9.23
N LEU A 101 0.21 -2.27 -9.56
CA LEU A 101 1.38 -1.67 -8.92
C LEU A 101 1.45 -0.16 -9.15
N LEU A 102 1.24 0.30 -10.39
CA LEU A 102 1.25 1.73 -10.75
C LEU A 102 0.19 2.52 -9.98
N PHE A 103 -1.03 1.99 -9.86
CA PHE A 103 -2.08 2.63 -9.07
C PHE A 103 -1.74 2.63 -7.57
N ASN A 104 -1.16 1.53 -7.05
CA ASN A 104 -0.80 1.46 -5.64
C ASN A 104 0.40 2.36 -5.29
N THR A 105 1.30 2.66 -6.23
CA THR A 105 2.35 3.66 -6.01
C THR A 105 1.81 5.09 -6.07
N TYR A 106 0.83 5.38 -6.94
CA TYR A 106 0.20 6.70 -7.02
C TYR A 106 -0.62 7.04 -5.76
N MET A 107 -1.31 6.06 -5.16
CA MET A 107 -2.10 6.26 -3.95
C MET A 107 -1.35 5.83 -2.68
N SER A 108 -0.32 6.59 -2.27
CA SER A 108 0.21 6.45 -0.91
C SER A 108 -0.86 6.96 0.08
N SER A 109 -1.44 6.08 0.90
CA SER A 109 -2.43 6.48 1.92
C SER A 109 -1.82 7.44 2.95
N GLN A 110 -0.54 7.25 3.26
CA GLN A 110 0.20 8.07 4.22
C GLN A 110 0.32 9.53 3.77
N ASP A 111 0.47 9.79 2.46
CA ASP A 111 0.48 11.16 1.91
C ASP A 111 -0.82 11.93 2.18
N LYS A 112 -1.98 11.26 2.17
CA LYS A 112 -3.28 11.88 2.48
C LYS A 112 -3.38 12.23 3.97
N GLU A 113 -2.92 11.33 4.83
CA GLU A 113 -2.96 11.51 6.26
C GLU A 113 -1.99 12.61 6.73
N ILE A 114 -0.79 12.67 6.15
CA ILE A 114 0.15 13.78 6.39
C ILE A 114 -0.46 15.12 5.98
N ARG A 115 -1.15 15.20 4.83
CA ARG A 115 -1.86 16.42 4.42
C ARG A 115 -2.97 16.82 5.40
N ARG A 116 -3.65 15.85 6.01
CA ARG A 116 -4.64 16.13 7.05
C ARG A 116 -3.98 16.73 8.28
N TYR A 117 -2.85 16.17 8.74
CA TYR A 117 -2.09 16.74 9.85
C TYR A 117 -1.58 18.15 9.56
N HIS A 118 -1.15 18.44 8.33
CA HIS A 118 -0.83 19.81 7.92
C HIS A 118 -2.00 20.77 8.16
N GLN A 119 -3.21 20.40 7.75
CA GLN A 119 -4.39 21.26 7.94
C GLN A 119 -4.71 21.48 9.42
N ILE A 120 -4.72 20.40 10.21
CA ILE A 120 -5.00 20.47 11.65
C ILE A 120 -3.97 21.39 12.35
N VAL A 121 -2.68 21.21 12.05
CA VAL A 121 -1.60 22.04 12.63
C VAL A 121 -1.75 23.52 12.28
N GLU A 122 -2.07 23.85 11.02
CA GLU A 122 -2.30 25.25 10.62
C GLU A 122 -3.52 25.86 11.31
N ASP A 123 -4.60 25.11 11.44
CA ASP A 123 -5.84 25.60 12.06
C ASP A 123 -5.69 25.78 13.57
N ASP A 124 -5.02 24.84 14.24
CA ASP A 124 -4.71 24.92 15.67
C ASP A 124 -3.77 26.12 15.96
N LEU A 125 -2.74 26.31 15.13
CA LEU A 125 -1.80 27.42 15.29
C LEU A 125 -2.48 28.78 15.08
N LYS A 126 -3.38 28.90 14.10
CA LYS A 126 -4.21 30.10 13.92
C LYS A 126 -5.10 30.34 15.14
N ALA A 127 -5.76 29.32 15.67
CA ALA A 127 -6.62 29.43 16.84
C ALA A 127 -5.84 29.94 18.06
N ILE A 128 -4.61 29.44 18.27
CA ILE A 128 -3.73 29.92 19.34
C ILE A 128 -3.38 31.40 19.14
N LEU A 129 -3.02 31.81 17.92
CA LEU A 129 -2.67 33.21 17.62
C LEU A 129 -3.84 34.17 17.80
N TYR A 130 -5.05 33.79 17.37
CA TYR A 130 -6.25 34.61 17.60
C TYR A 130 -6.54 34.79 19.09
N ARG A 131 -6.35 33.73 19.88
CA ARG A 131 -6.53 33.82 21.33
C ARG A 131 -5.49 34.69 22.01
N PHE A 132 -4.26 34.73 21.50
CA PHE A 132 -3.25 35.69 21.95
C PHE A 132 -3.62 37.14 21.59
N GLU A 133 -4.14 37.37 20.38
CA GLU A 133 -4.64 38.69 19.97
C GLU A 133 -5.75 39.18 20.92
N GLU A 134 -6.77 38.35 21.17
CA GLU A 134 -7.85 38.66 22.13
C GLU A 134 -7.30 38.97 23.52
N PHE A 135 -6.36 38.16 24.02
CA PHE A 135 -5.76 38.36 25.34
C PHE A 135 -4.99 39.69 25.44
N LEU A 136 -4.25 40.07 24.41
CA LEU A 136 -3.49 41.33 24.37
C LEU A 136 -4.40 42.56 24.28
N LEU A 137 -5.55 42.45 23.64
CA LEU A 137 -6.50 43.55 23.46
C LEU A 137 -7.41 43.75 24.68
N GLU A 138 -7.92 42.67 25.25
CA GLU A 138 -8.96 42.73 26.28
C GLU A 138 -8.41 42.58 27.71
N GLY A 139 -7.18 42.09 27.86
CA GLY A 139 -6.49 41.95 29.15
C GLY A 139 -7.15 40.95 30.13
N GLN A 140 -8.15 40.19 29.67
CA GLN A 140 -8.87 39.21 30.46
C GLN A 140 -8.82 37.83 29.80
N GLY A 141 -8.13 36.88 30.45
CA GLY A 141 -8.14 35.49 30.03
C GLY A 141 -7.15 34.65 30.84
N GLN A 142 -7.57 33.49 31.34
CA GLN A 142 -6.62 32.47 31.77
C GLN A 142 -6.11 31.73 30.52
N ASN A 143 -4.81 31.78 30.30
CA ASN A 143 -4.15 30.94 29.30
C ASN A 143 -3.55 29.71 30.00
N ASP A 144 -4.35 28.65 30.11
CA ASP A 144 -3.93 27.39 30.74
C ASP A 144 -2.94 26.58 29.87
N GLY A 145 -2.53 27.13 28.71
CA GLY A 145 -1.64 26.48 27.75
C GLY A 145 -2.23 25.20 27.13
N VAL A 146 -3.53 24.95 27.31
CA VAL A 146 -4.20 23.71 26.88
C VAL A 146 -4.14 23.55 25.36
N MET A 147 -4.33 24.65 24.61
CA MET A 147 -4.25 24.62 23.14
C MET A 147 -2.82 24.35 22.65
N VAL A 148 -1.82 24.99 23.27
CA VAL A 148 -0.39 24.78 22.96
C VAL A 148 0.02 23.32 23.24
N LYS A 149 -0.42 22.76 24.37
CA LYS A 149 -0.18 21.34 24.72
C LYS A 149 -0.92 20.39 23.76
N GLY A 150 -2.12 20.75 23.32
CA GLY A 150 -2.87 20.00 22.31
C GLY A 150 -2.13 19.96 20.97
N LEU A 151 -1.67 21.11 20.50
CA LEU A 151 -0.88 21.23 19.27
C LEU A 151 0.44 20.45 19.38
N ASP A 152 1.11 20.45 20.54
CA ASP A 152 2.34 19.69 20.76
C ASP A 152 2.14 18.18 20.55
N LYS A 153 1.03 17.65 21.08
CA LYS A 153 0.65 16.25 20.87
C LYS A 153 0.36 15.94 19.40
N THR A 154 -0.40 16.80 18.72
CA THR A 154 -0.69 16.65 17.29
C THR A 154 0.58 16.66 16.45
N LEU A 155 1.53 17.54 16.77
CA LEU A 155 2.83 17.63 16.09
C LEU A 155 3.69 16.39 16.34
N GLU A 156 3.67 15.83 17.54
CA GLU A 156 4.39 14.59 17.85
C GLU A 156 3.81 13.39 17.09
N GLU A 157 2.48 13.25 17.03
CA GLU A 157 1.80 12.22 16.22
C GLU A 157 2.12 12.38 14.72
N ALA A 158 2.10 13.60 14.20
CA ALA A 158 2.44 13.90 12.81
C ALA A 158 3.92 13.58 12.50
N LEU A 159 4.85 13.96 13.38
CA LEU A 159 6.28 13.64 13.22
C LEU A 159 6.52 12.14 13.23
N GLN A 160 5.91 11.39 14.15
CA GLN A 160 5.99 9.93 14.15
C GLN A 160 5.51 9.31 12.84
N LEU A 161 4.40 9.82 12.28
CA LEU A 161 3.88 9.37 10.99
C LEU A 161 4.86 9.65 9.85
N VAL A 162 5.39 10.87 9.74
CA VAL A 162 6.28 11.30 8.66
C VAL A 162 7.63 10.56 8.73
N TYR A 163 8.18 10.36 9.94
CA TYR A 163 9.40 9.54 10.11
C TYR A 163 9.17 8.08 9.69
N ARG A 164 8.02 7.50 10.05
CA ARG A 164 7.65 6.13 9.62
C ARG A 164 7.47 6.05 8.11
N GLU A 165 6.92 7.07 7.47
CA GLU A 165 6.80 7.12 6.01
C GLU A 165 8.17 7.30 5.32
N GLY A 166 9.07 8.10 5.89
CA GLY A 166 10.43 8.30 5.37
C GLY A 166 11.18 6.97 5.19
N HIS A 167 10.98 6.01 6.09
CA HIS A 167 11.53 4.66 5.98
C HIS A 167 10.86 3.78 4.90
N ASN A 168 9.66 4.16 4.45
CA ASN A 168 8.87 3.43 3.45
C ASN A 168 8.98 3.99 2.03
N ARG A 169 9.64 5.15 1.82
CA ARG A 169 9.89 5.73 0.49
C ARG A 169 11.12 5.08 -0.15
N LEU A 170 10.92 4.44 -1.31
CA LEU A 170 11.96 3.68 -2.03
C LEU A 170 12.94 4.55 -2.84
N PHE A 171 12.58 5.80 -3.20
CA PHE A 171 13.37 6.57 -4.18
C PHE A 171 13.52 8.07 -3.91
N HIS A 172 12.78 8.70 -2.98
CA HIS A 172 12.91 10.14 -2.70
C HIS A 172 12.79 10.40 -1.19
N GLN A 173 13.88 10.86 -0.58
CA GLN A 173 13.90 11.51 0.73
C GLN A 173 13.67 13.01 0.52
N THR A 174 12.47 13.43 0.14
CA THR A 174 12.15 14.86 0.22
C THR A 174 11.89 15.18 1.68
N ASN A 175 12.86 15.86 2.30
CA ASN A 175 12.87 16.23 3.72
C ASN A 175 11.83 17.32 4.07
N ASP A 176 11.02 17.75 3.09
CA ASP A 176 10.17 18.94 3.19
C ASP A 176 9.08 18.80 4.26
N GLN A 177 8.44 17.63 4.34
CA GLN A 177 7.39 17.38 5.34
C GLN A 177 7.97 17.28 6.75
N VAL A 178 9.09 16.57 6.91
CA VAL A 178 9.81 16.49 8.20
C VAL A 178 10.21 17.89 8.65
N HIS A 179 10.83 18.65 7.76
CA HIS A 179 11.28 20.01 8.05
C HIS A 179 10.13 20.94 8.43
N TYR A 180 8.97 20.84 7.76
CA TYR A 180 7.79 21.60 8.12
C TYR A 180 7.30 21.30 9.54
N PHE A 181 7.11 20.03 9.92
CA PHE A 181 6.59 19.71 11.26
C PHE A 181 7.62 20.00 12.36
N GLU A 182 8.92 19.84 12.09
CA GLU A 182 9.97 20.25 13.01
C GLU A 182 9.98 21.77 13.24
N MET A 183 9.82 22.57 12.17
CA MET A 183 9.70 24.02 12.24
C MET A 183 8.46 24.44 13.05
N ARG A 184 7.31 23.81 12.83
CA ARG A 184 6.08 24.11 13.59
C ARG A 184 6.20 23.70 15.07
N ARG A 185 6.91 22.61 15.38
CA ARG A 185 7.23 22.24 16.77
C ARG A 185 8.10 23.28 17.46
N GLN A 186 9.13 23.78 16.78
CA GLN A 186 9.94 24.88 17.31
C GLN A 186 9.09 26.14 17.54
N GLN A 187 8.20 26.49 16.61
CA GLN A 187 7.29 27.63 16.80
C GLN A 187 6.36 27.42 17.99
N ASN A 188 5.75 26.24 18.13
CA ASN A 188 4.86 25.93 19.26
C ASN A 188 5.59 26.02 20.61
N SER A 189 6.89 25.69 20.67
CA SER A 189 7.69 25.82 21.90
C SER A 189 7.98 27.27 22.32
N LEU A 190 7.79 28.24 21.41
CA LEU A 190 7.95 29.67 21.67
C LEU A 190 6.64 30.35 22.10
N LEU A 191 5.50 29.67 21.94
CA LEU A 191 4.16 30.14 22.32
C LEU A 191 3.85 29.78 23.77
#